data_AF-A0A7S0THY3-F1
#
_entry.id   AF-A0A7S0THY3-F1
#
_cell.length_a   1.000
_cell.length_b   1.000
_cell.length_c   1.000
_cell.angle_alpha   90.00
_cell.angle_beta   90.00
_cell.angle_gamma   90.00
#
_symmetry.space_group_name_H-M   'P 1'
#
loop_
_entity.id
_entity.type
_entity.pdbx_description
1 polymer ?
#
loop_
_entity_poly.entity_id
_entity_poly.type
_entity_poly.pdbx_seq_one_letter_code
_entity_poly.pdbx_strand_id
1 'polypeptide(L)'
;RTGTLGGRLGSTGTLTRRRIQSKTFELRELKTDDNLSVSAGGEILRNARGNWVDDILSTGRSRVLSRISERLGVVALWATFVSVVFSFPDMFGGEFLSKIEIPGWPHELVGGFLAILLVFRTDQAYQRFWEGRSKWSDASAQCKALTRLSVSYMEGEQLDMCLSHVIAFPVALKQHLRGQRNVRELDYIFASFGVDRRVAADLACANNMPLTLLTSLSQVVKPLNTPLAAQ
;
A
#
# COMPACT_ATOMS: atom_id res chain seq x y z
N ARG A 1 27.20 61.27 10.31
CA ARG A 1 25.74 61.20 10.56
C ARG A 1 25.13 60.39 9.42
N THR A 2 25.01 59.07 9.54
CA THR A 2 23.83 58.32 10.06
C THR A 2 22.61 58.50 9.13
N GLY A 3 21.99 57.48 8.54
CA GLY A 3 22.17 56.03 8.71
C GLY A 3 21.40 55.23 7.65
N THR A 4 21.86 54.00 7.45
CA THR A 4 21.22 52.96 6.63
C THR A 4 20.27 52.15 7.52
N LEU A 5 18.98 52.17 7.18
CA LEU A 5 17.93 51.35 7.80
C LEU A 5 18.08 49.89 7.37
N GLY A 6 18.94 49.15 8.06
CA GLY A 6 18.97 47.69 8.04
C GLY A 6 17.89 47.13 8.95
N GLY A 7 16.67 46.98 8.43
CA GLY A 7 15.56 46.32 9.13
C GLY A 7 15.85 44.84 9.35
N ARG A 8 15.94 44.44 10.63
CA ARG A 8 16.00 43.06 11.11
C ARG A 8 14.82 42.23 10.58
N LEU A 9 15.04 41.46 9.52
CA LEU A 9 14.30 40.24 9.19
C LEU A 9 15.20 39.05 9.48
N GLY A 10 15.29 38.66 10.75
CA GLY A 10 16.16 37.56 11.16
C GLY A 10 15.78 37.03 12.53
N SER A 11 14.96 35.97 12.56
CA SER A 11 15.13 34.83 13.47
C SER A 11 14.01 33.79 13.41
N THR A 12 12.84 34.08 12.84
CA THR A 12 11.71 33.13 12.86
C THR A 12 11.82 32.06 11.75
N GLY A 13 12.21 32.45 10.53
CA GLY A 13 12.32 31.52 9.40
C GLY A 13 13.50 30.53 9.49
N THR A 14 14.50 30.81 10.32
CA THR A 14 15.69 29.96 10.48
C THR A 14 15.48 28.83 11.49
N LEU A 15 14.61 29.00 12.49
CA LEU A 15 14.33 27.97 13.49
C LEU A 15 13.45 26.84 12.93
N THR A 16 12.43 27.17 12.14
CA THR A 16 11.56 26.19 11.48
C THR A 16 12.35 25.36 10.46
N ARG A 17 13.24 26.00 9.69
CA ARG A 17 14.10 25.32 8.71
C ARG A 17 15.10 24.36 9.37
N ARG A 18 15.64 24.69 10.55
CA ARG A 18 16.58 23.84 11.28
C ARG A 18 15.93 22.60 11.90
N ARG A 19 14.68 22.70 12.37
CA ARG A 19 13.99 21.55 12.99
C ARG A 19 13.63 20.48 11.94
N ILE A 20 13.25 20.91 10.72
CA ILE A 20 13.00 20.01 9.57
C ILE A 20 14.32 19.40 9.03
N GLN A 21 15.43 20.15 9.01
CA GLN A 21 16.73 19.64 8.53
C GLN A 21 17.40 18.63 9.48
N SER A 22 17.15 18.70 10.79
CA SER A 22 17.75 17.75 11.76
C SER A 22 17.19 16.32 11.68
N LYS A 23 16.13 16.13 10.87
CA LYS A 23 15.59 14.83 10.48
C LYS A 23 15.54 14.76 8.96
N THR A 24 16.69 14.88 8.28
CA THR A 24 16.84 14.31 6.94
C THR A 24 16.62 12.82 7.07
N PHE A 25 15.35 12.43 7.00
CA PHE A 25 14.87 11.08 6.88
C PHE A 25 15.40 10.56 5.54
N GLU A 26 16.57 9.94 5.58
CA GLU A 26 17.22 9.33 4.44
C GLU A 26 16.22 8.33 3.83
N LEU A 27 15.71 8.61 2.63
CA LEU A 27 14.80 7.72 1.88
C LEU A 27 15.38 6.30 1.71
N ARG A 28 16.68 6.12 1.95
CA ARG A 28 17.41 4.85 1.99
C ARG A 28 17.01 3.92 3.14
N GLU A 29 16.62 4.46 4.29
CA GLU A 29 16.26 3.66 5.47
C GLU A 29 14.80 3.17 5.45
N LEU A 30 13.98 3.79 4.60
CA LEU A 30 12.61 3.35 4.39
C LEU A 30 12.61 1.98 3.73
N LYS A 31 12.09 0.99 4.45
CA LYS A 31 11.76 -0.31 3.89
C LYS A 31 10.25 -0.43 3.71
N THR A 32 9.85 -1.02 2.60
CA THR A 32 8.48 -1.52 2.40
C THR A 32 8.21 -2.67 3.36
N ASP A 33 6.94 -3.04 3.53
CA ASP A 33 6.56 -4.14 4.43
C ASP A 33 7.15 -5.51 4.01
N ASP A 34 7.54 -5.65 2.75
CA ASP A 34 8.29 -6.80 2.24
C ASP A 34 9.81 -6.68 2.50
N ASN A 35 10.23 -5.75 3.37
CA ASN A 35 11.61 -5.46 3.76
C ASN A 35 12.50 -4.96 2.59
N LEU A 36 11.90 -4.50 1.49
CA LEU A 36 12.63 -3.93 0.35
C LEU A 36 12.89 -2.44 0.59
N SER A 37 14.13 -1.98 0.41
CA SER A 37 14.45 -0.56 0.55
C SER A 37 13.78 0.26 -0.56
N VAL A 38 13.13 1.36 -0.18
CA VAL A 38 12.42 2.26 -1.10
C VAL A 38 13.38 2.93 -2.07
N SER A 39 14.63 3.19 -1.67
CA SER A 39 15.66 3.70 -2.58
C SER A 39 16.12 2.66 -3.61
N ALA A 40 16.07 1.36 -3.30
CA ALA A 40 16.35 0.31 -4.28
C ALA A 40 15.19 0.12 -5.26
N GLY A 41 13.98 0.59 -4.95
CA GLY A 41 12.82 0.50 -5.86
C GLY A 41 13.09 1.12 -7.24
N GLY A 42 13.83 2.23 -7.30
CA GLY A 42 14.23 2.85 -8.57
C GLY A 42 15.24 2.02 -9.37
N GLU A 43 16.14 1.30 -8.68
CA GLU A 43 17.13 0.42 -9.30
C GLU A 43 16.50 -0.92 -9.73
N ILE A 44 15.59 -1.47 -8.92
CA ILE A 44 14.78 -2.65 -9.22
C ILE A 44 13.91 -2.40 -10.45
N LEU A 45 13.20 -1.27 -10.54
CA LEU A 45 12.37 -0.95 -11.71
C LEU A 45 13.20 -0.75 -12.98
N ARG A 46 14.42 -0.22 -12.85
CA ARG A 46 15.34 -0.04 -13.99
C ARG A 46 15.94 -1.37 -14.46
N ASN A 47 16.19 -2.30 -13.54
CA ASN A 47 16.77 -3.61 -13.81
C ASN A 47 15.72 -4.72 -14.07
N ALA A 48 14.44 -4.49 -13.77
CA ALA A 48 13.36 -5.46 -13.99
C ALA A 48 13.25 -5.90 -15.46
N ARG A 49 13.60 -5.02 -16.42
CA ARG A 49 13.60 -5.37 -17.84
C ARG A 49 14.74 -6.32 -18.23
N GLY A 50 15.83 -6.35 -17.46
CA GLY A 50 17.00 -7.20 -17.69
C GLY A 50 16.98 -8.54 -16.96
N ASN A 51 16.22 -8.64 -15.86
CA ASN A 51 16.28 -9.78 -14.94
C ASN A 51 15.10 -10.77 -15.10
N TRP A 52 14.36 -10.72 -16.21
CA TRP A 52 13.17 -11.54 -16.41
C TRP A 52 13.46 -13.06 -16.33
N VAL A 53 14.67 -13.49 -16.69
CA VAL A 53 15.11 -14.89 -16.56
C VAL A 53 15.30 -15.27 -15.09
N ASP A 54 15.95 -14.41 -14.31
CA ASP A 54 16.12 -14.62 -12.86
C ASP A 54 14.78 -14.59 -12.12
N ASP A 55 13.83 -13.76 -12.59
CA ASP A 55 12.47 -13.70 -12.07
C ASP A 55 11.69 -15.00 -12.40
N ILE A 56 11.83 -15.54 -13.61
CA ILE A 56 11.24 -16.84 -13.97
C ILE A 56 11.87 -17.97 -13.14
N LEU A 57 13.19 -18.01 -13.00
CA LEU A 57 13.88 -19.05 -12.25
C LEU A 57 13.61 -18.95 -10.74
N SER A 58 13.43 -17.74 -10.20
CA SER A 58 13.05 -17.51 -8.80
C SER A 58 11.55 -17.64 -8.54
N THR A 59 10.72 -17.80 -9.58
CA THR A 59 9.25 -17.99 -9.47
C THR A 59 8.88 -19.19 -8.60
N GLY A 60 9.78 -20.17 -8.46
CA GLY A 60 9.67 -21.29 -7.52
C GLY A 60 9.39 -20.89 -6.07
N ARG A 61 9.84 -19.70 -5.64
CA ARG A 61 9.63 -19.15 -4.28
C ARG A 61 8.41 -18.23 -4.18
N SER A 62 7.67 -18.03 -5.27
CA SER A 62 6.52 -17.13 -5.28
C SER A 62 5.40 -17.65 -4.38
N ARG A 63 4.83 -16.76 -3.57
CA ARG A 63 3.63 -17.03 -2.75
C ARG A 63 2.45 -17.52 -3.59
N VAL A 64 2.36 -17.11 -4.85
CA VAL A 64 1.30 -17.55 -5.77
C VAL A 64 1.51 -19.02 -6.15
N LEU A 65 2.73 -19.38 -6.56
CA LEU A 65 3.07 -20.75 -6.94
C LEU A 65 2.92 -21.70 -5.74
N SER A 66 3.41 -21.31 -4.56
CA SER A 66 3.25 -22.09 -3.33
C SER A 66 1.78 -22.30 -2.94
N ARG A 67 0.87 -21.42 -3.37
CA ARG A 67 -0.57 -21.56 -3.10
C ARG A 67 -1.26 -22.51 -4.08
N ILE A 68 -0.75 -22.64 -5.31
CA ILE A 68 -1.33 -23.52 -6.33
C ILE A 68 -0.57 -24.85 -6.49
N SER A 69 0.63 -24.97 -5.91
CA SER A 69 1.51 -26.13 -6.06
C SER A 69 0.88 -27.43 -5.55
N GLU A 70 0.12 -27.37 -4.46
CA GLU A 70 -0.62 -28.52 -3.94
C GLU A 70 -1.62 -29.06 -4.98
N ARG A 71 -2.39 -28.16 -5.60
CA ARG A 71 -3.37 -28.52 -6.63
C ARG A 71 -2.70 -29.04 -7.88
N LEU A 72 -1.59 -28.39 -8.28
CA LEU A 72 -0.82 -28.79 -9.44
C LEU A 72 -0.19 -30.18 -9.25
N GLY A 73 0.30 -30.47 -8.04
CA GLY A 73 0.84 -31.77 -7.66
C GLY A 73 -0.21 -32.88 -7.74
N VAL A 74 -1.42 -32.64 -7.23
CA VAL A 74 -2.53 -33.62 -7.33
C VAL A 74 -2.89 -33.90 -8.79
N VAL A 75 -3.00 -32.87 -9.63
CA VAL A 75 -3.30 -33.04 -11.06
C VAL A 75 -2.17 -33.78 -11.78
N ALA A 76 -0.91 -33.47 -11.49
CA ALA A 76 0.24 -34.15 -12.07
C ALA A 76 0.29 -35.61 -11.68
N LEU A 77 0.12 -35.94 -10.39
CA LEU A 77 0.06 -37.32 -9.90
C LEU A 77 -1.08 -38.09 -10.56
N TRP A 78 -2.27 -37.48 -10.69
CA TRP A 78 -3.40 -38.10 -11.37
C TRP A 78 -3.11 -38.36 -12.86
N ALA A 79 -2.53 -37.37 -13.56
CA ALA A 79 -2.16 -37.52 -14.97
C ALA A 79 -1.09 -38.61 -15.16
N THR A 80 -0.07 -38.67 -14.30
CA THR A 80 0.95 -39.72 -14.31
C THR A 80 0.32 -41.09 -14.03
N PHE A 81 -0.58 -41.19 -13.06
CA PHE A 81 -1.29 -42.44 -12.76
C PHE A 81 -2.09 -42.95 -13.96
N VAL A 82 -2.93 -42.10 -14.57
CA VAL A 82 -3.69 -42.45 -15.77
C VAL A 82 -2.75 -42.82 -16.92
N SER A 83 -1.67 -42.06 -17.13
CA SER A 83 -0.68 -42.35 -18.17
C SER A 83 -0.02 -43.72 -17.97
N VAL A 84 0.32 -44.10 -16.74
CA VAL A 84 0.94 -45.41 -16.45
C VAL A 84 -0.07 -46.54 -16.68
N VAL A 85 -1.30 -46.41 -16.22
CA VAL A 85 -2.37 -47.42 -16.41
C VAL A 85 -2.62 -47.70 -17.89
N PHE A 86 -2.70 -46.66 -18.72
CA PHE A 86 -2.89 -46.82 -20.17
C PHE A 86 -1.63 -47.30 -20.91
N SER A 87 -0.43 -47.10 -20.35
CA SER A 87 0.83 -47.59 -20.96
C SER A 87 1.10 -49.07 -20.69
N PHE A 88 0.52 -49.65 -19.63
CA PHE A 88 0.71 -51.06 -19.25
C PHE A 88 -0.63 -51.84 -19.23
N PRO A 89 -1.32 -51.96 -20.38
CA PRO A 89 -2.65 -52.56 -20.44
C PRO A 89 -2.70 -54.03 -19.99
N ASP A 90 -1.64 -54.81 -20.23
CA ASP A 90 -1.57 -56.23 -19.84
C ASP A 90 -1.61 -56.45 -18.31
N MET A 91 -1.14 -55.47 -17.54
CA MET A 91 -1.11 -55.53 -16.07
C MET A 91 -2.45 -55.09 -15.44
N PHE A 92 -3.21 -54.21 -16.11
CA PHE A 92 -4.39 -53.55 -15.55
C PHE A 92 -5.72 -53.92 -16.23
N GLY A 93 -5.74 -54.97 -17.06
CA GLY A 93 -6.97 -55.46 -17.70
C GLY A 93 -7.27 -54.79 -19.04
N GLY A 94 -6.37 -54.96 -20.01
CA GLY A 94 -6.36 -54.27 -21.30
C GLY A 94 -7.65 -54.34 -22.12
N GLU A 95 -8.45 -55.40 -22.00
CA GLU A 95 -9.75 -55.50 -22.68
C GLU A 95 -10.80 -54.49 -22.18
N PHE A 96 -10.71 -54.07 -20.92
CA PHE A 96 -11.59 -53.05 -20.36
C PHE A 96 -11.10 -51.64 -20.70
N LEU A 97 -9.78 -51.41 -20.67
CA LEU A 97 -9.17 -50.12 -20.96
C LEU A 97 -9.35 -49.70 -22.43
N SER A 98 -9.31 -50.65 -23.38
CA SER A 98 -9.55 -50.38 -24.80
C SER A 98 -11.00 -50.00 -25.13
N LYS A 99 -11.95 -50.27 -24.23
CA LYS A 99 -13.37 -49.88 -24.37
C LYS A 99 -13.67 -48.49 -23.80
N ILE A 100 -12.76 -47.93 -23.03
CA ILE A 100 -12.92 -46.59 -22.44
C ILE A 100 -12.30 -45.58 -23.39
N GLU A 101 -13.14 -44.99 -24.24
CA GLU A 101 -12.77 -43.86 -25.08
C GLU A 101 -13.52 -42.62 -24.58
N ILE A 102 -12.78 -41.67 -24.01
CA ILE A 102 -13.36 -40.41 -23.53
C ILE A 102 -13.35 -39.42 -24.70
N PRO A 103 -14.51 -38.93 -25.16
CA PRO A 103 -14.54 -37.95 -26.24
C PRO A 103 -13.87 -36.64 -25.80
N GLY A 104 -13.12 -35.99 -26.70
CA GLY A 104 -12.39 -34.74 -26.40
C GLY A 104 -13.25 -33.48 -26.35
N TRP A 105 -14.39 -33.46 -27.06
CA TRP A 105 -15.25 -32.27 -27.20
C TRP A 105 -15.77 -31.68 -25.87
N PRO A 106 -16.09 -32.44 -24.80
CA PRO A 106 -16.51 -31.85 -23.53
C PRO A 106 -15.38 -31.06 -22.87
N HIS A 107 -14.13 -31.51 -23.01
CA HIS A 107 -12.96 -30.83 -22.47
C HIS A 107 -12.72 -29.51 -23.20
N GLU A 108 -12.81 -29.50 -24.54
CA GLU A 108 -12.67 -28.30 -25.36
C GLU A 108 -13.75 -27.25 -25.03
N LEU A 109 -15.00 -27.69 -24.92
CA LEU A 109 -16.13 -26.82 -24.57
C LEU A 109 -15.95 -26.18 -23.19
N VAL A 110 -15.65 -26.98 -22.17
CA VAL A 110 -15.42 -26.50 -20.80
C VAL A 110 -14.19 -25.59 -20.74
N GLY A 111 -13.11 -25.94 -21.45
CA GLY A 111 -11.91 -25.13 -21.55
C GLY A 111 -12.17 -23.75 -22.15
N GLY A 112 -12.97 -23.68 -23.22
CA GLY A 112 -13.38 -22.42 -23.85
C GLY A 112 -14.19 -21.53 -22.91
N PHE A 113 -15.19 -22.08 -22.22
CA PHE A 113 -15.96 -21.30 -21.23
C PHE A 113 -15.09 -20.84 -20.06
N LEU A 114 -14.20 -21.69 -19.55
CA LEU A 114 -13.30 -21.32 -18.46
C LEU A 114 -12.35 -20.19 -18.87
N ALA A 115 -11.84 -20.20 -20.10
CA ALA A 115 -10.99 -19.14 -20.62
C ALA A 115 -11.72 -17.79 -20.67
N ILE A 116 -12.96 -17.76 -21.18
CA ILE A 116 -13.78 -16.55 -21.24
C ILE A 116 -14.10 -16.03 -19.84
N LEU A 117 -14.51 -16.92 -18.94
CA LEU A 117 -14.79 -16.54 -17.54
C LEU A 117 -13.54 -16.02 -16.83
N LEU A 118 -12.37 -16.61 -17.11
CA LEU A 118 -11.11 -16.16 -16.54
C LEU A 118 -10.78 -14.74 -17.01
N VAL A 119 -10.94 -14.44 -18.31
CA VAL A 119 -10.70 -13.10 -18.86
C VAL A 119 -11.56 -12.05 -18.15
N PHE A 120 -12.87 -12.27 -18.05
CA PHE A 120 -13.76 -11.35 -17.35
C PHE A 120 -13.42 -11.19 -15.87
N ARG A 121 -13.07 -12.30 -15.19
CA ARG A 121 -12.65 -12.28 -13.79
C ARG A 121 -11.37 -11.47 -13.60
N THR A 122 -10.39 -11.64 -14.48
CA THR A 122 -9.12 -10.92 -14.40
C THR A 122 -9.29 -9.43 -14.71
N ASP A 123 -10.15 -9.07 -15.66
CA ASP A 123 -10.46 -7.67 -15.97
C ASP A 123 -11.11 -6.96 -14.77
N GLN A 124 -12.15 -7.55 -14.17
CA GLN A 124 -12.79 -6.97 -12.99
C GLN A 124 -11.83 -6.83 -11.79
N ALA A 125 -10.95 -7.82 -11.58
CA ALA A 125 -9.92 -7.75 -10.55
C ALA A 125 -8.93 -6.62 -10.83
N TYR A 126 -8.55 -6.43 -12.10
CA TYR A 126 -7.67 -5.35 -12.54
C TYR A 126 -8.32 -3.97 -12.31
N GLN A 127 -9.59 -3.80 -12.68
CA GLN A 127 -10.31 -2.54 -12.45
C GLN A 127 -10.37 -2.18 -10.97
N ARG A 128 -10.67 -3.14 -10.09
CA ARG A 128 -10.65 -2.94 -8.63
C ARG A 128 -9.28 -2.53 -8.11
N PHE A 129 -8.21 -3.16 -8.61
CA PHE A 129 -6.84 -2.81 -8.25
C PHE A 129 -6.50 -1.39 -8.70
N TRP A 130 -6.85 -1.03 -9.93
CA TRP A 130 -6.60 0.29 -10.49
C TRP A 130 -7.38 1.39 -9.76
N GLU A 131 -8.65 1.16 -9.46
CA GLU A 131 -9.48 2.06 -8.67
C GLU A 131 -8.87 2.31 -7.27
N GLY A 132 -8.43 1.25 -6.59
CA GLY A 132 -7.75 1.35 -5.29
C GLY A 132 -6.46 2.18 -5.35
N ARG A 133 -5.59 1.92 -6.35
CA ARG A 133 -4.38 2.70 -6.58
C ARG A 133 -4.68 4.17 -6.85
N SER A 134 -5.71 4.45 -7.65
CA SER A 134 -6.10 5.81 -8.01
C SER A 134 -6.59 6.58 -6.79
N LYS A 135 -7.46 5.99 -5.95
CA LYS A 135 -7.91 6.58 -4.69
C LYS A 135 -6.76 6.84 -3.71
N TRP A 136 -5.77 5.94 -3.64
CA TRP A 136 -4.58 6.15 -2.81
C TRP A 136 -3.73 7.32 -3.33
N SER A 137 -3.57 7.44 -4.65
CA SER A 137 -2.89 8.57 -5.28
C SER A 137 -3.59 9.89 -4.96
N ASP A 138 -4.91 9.95 -5.12
CA ASP A 138 -5.73 11.13 -4.83
C ASP A 138 -5.64 11.53 -3.35
N ALA A 139 -5.76 10.57 -2.43
CA ALA A 139 -5.59 10.82 -1.00
C ALA A 139 -4.21 11.43 -0.68
N SER A 140 -3.14 10.92 -1.30
CA SER A 140 -1.78 11.46 -1.12
C SER A 140 -1.63 12.88 -1.70
N ALA A 141 -2.30 13.18 -2.82
CA ALA A 141 -2.31 14.50 -3.44
C ALA A 141 -3.05 15.52 -2.57
N GLN A 142 -4.19 15.12 -2.00
CA GLN A 142 -4.96 15.95 -1.06
C GLN A 142 -4.15 16.23 0.22
N CYS A 143 -3.46 15.24 0.79
CA CYS A 143 -2.58 15.46 1.93
C CYS A 143 -1.50 16.51 1.62
N LYS A 144 -0.84 16.41 0.46
CA LYS A 144 0.15 17.41 0.02
C LYS A 144 -0.45 18.80 -0.17
N ALA A 145 -1.67 18.88 -0.70
CA ALA A 145 -2.39 20.15 -0.86
C ALA A 145 -2.72 20.77 0.51
N LEU A 146 -3.22 19.98 1.46
CA LEU A 146 -3.48 20.42 2.83
C LEU A 146 -2.22 20.84 3.56
N THR A 147 -1.10 20.13 3.39
CA THR A 147 0.20 20.55 3.92
C THR A 147 0.60 21.92 3.40
N ARG A 148 0.50 22.16 2.08
CA ARG A 148 0.82 23.47 1.48
C ARG A 148 -0.07 24.58 2.04
N LEU A 149 -1.38 24.34 2.11
CA LEU A 149 -2.33 25.30 2.68
C LEU A 149 -2.03 25.59 4.15
N SER A 150 -1.77 24.56 4.95
CA SER A 150 -1.48 24.72 6.39
C SER A 150 -0.22 25.56 6.60
N VAL A 151 0.85 25.29 5.85
CA VAL A 151 2.10 26.07 5.92
C VAL A 151 1.92 27.51 5.48
N SER A 152 0.98 27.79 4.56
CA SER A 152 0.72 29.16 4.09
C SER A 152 -0.15 29.99 5.04
N TYR A 153 -1.05 29.36 5.81
CA TYR A 153 -2.08 30.06 6.60
C TYR A 153 -1.96 29.89 8.12
N MET A 154 -1.12 28.96 8.60
CA MET A 154 -0.97 28.64 10.02
C MET A 154 0.49 28.80 10.45
N GLU A 155 0.71 29.16 11.72
CA GLU A 155 2.03 29.26 12.33
C GLU A 155 2.04 28.63 13.74
N GLY A 156 3.23 28.31 14.25
CA GLY A 156 3.43 27.81 15.61
C GLY A 156 2.76 26.46 15.89
N GLU A 157 2.18 26.33 17.09
CA GLU A 157 1.60 25.07 17.58
C GLU A 157 0.43 24.56 16.72
N GLN A 158 -0.38 25.46 16.17
CA GLN A 158 -1.51 25.11 15.30
C GLN A 158 -1.05 24.44 14.00
N LEU A 159 0.05 24.93 13.43
CA LEU A 159 0.68 24.33 12.26
C LEU A 159 1.20 22.93 12.60
N ASP A 160 1.92 22.76 13.71
CA ASP A 160 2.46 21.46 14.14
C ASP A 160 1.33 20.45 14.40
N MET A 161 0.24 20.87 15.04
CA MET A 161 -0.96 20.05 15.23
C MET A 161 -1.59 19.65 13.90
N CYS A 162 -1.81 20.58 12.98
CA CYS A 162 -2.41 20.28 11.66
C CYS A 162 -1.53 19.31 10.85
N LEU A 163 -0.23 19.57 10.79
CA LEU A 163 0.73 18.74 10.05
C LEU A 163 0.83 17.33 10.62
N SER A 164 0.86 17.18 11.94
CA SER A 164 0.88 15.85 12.58
C SER A 164 -0.33 15.00 12.18
N HIS A 165 -1.52 15.60 12.11
CA HIS A 165 -2.75 14.93 11.68
C HIS A 165 -2.71 14.59 10.18
N VAL A 166 -2.31 15.52 9.33
CA VAL A 166 -2.19 15.27 7.87
C VAL A 166 -1.20 14.15 7.57
N ILE A 167 -0.10 14.04 8.32
CA ILE A 167 0.90 12.97 8.18
C ILE A 167 0.40 11.65 8.78
N ALA A 168 -0.32 11.69 9.90
CA ALA A 168 -0.87 10.50 10.54
C ALA A 168 -2.02 9.87 9.73
N PHE A 169 -2.74 10.65 8.91
CA PHE A 169 -3.88 10.14 8.13
C PHE A 169 -3.53 8.99 7.17
N PRO A 170 -2.53 9.07 6.27
CA PRO A 170 -2.14 7.95 5.41
C PRO A 170 -1.71 6.70 6.20
N VAL A 171 -1.06 6.88 7.35
CA VAL A 171 -0.63 5.78 8.22
C VAL A 171 -1.83 5.09 8.86
N ALA A 172 -2.77 5.87 9.41
CA ALA A 172 -4.03 5.38 9.96
C ALA A 172 -4.85 4.66 8.88
N LEU A 173 -4.92 5.22 7.67
CA LEU A 173 -5.63 4.62 6.53
C LEU A 173 -5.02 3.29 6.11
N LYS A 174 -3.68 3.22 6.00
CA LYS A 174 -2.94 1.98 5.74
C LYS A 174 -3.27 0.91 6.78
N GLN A 175 -3.21 1.26 8.06
CA GLN A 175 -3.48 0.33 9.16
C GLN A 175 -4.94 -0.15 9.14
N HIS A 176 -5.90 0.76 8.94
CA HIS A 176 -7.32 0.43 8.85
C HIS A 176 -7.63 -0.54 7.70
N LEU A 177 -7.10 -0.28 6.50
CA LEU A 177 -7.29 -1.15 5.32
C LEU A 177 -6.65 -2.55 5.49
N ARG A 178 -5.66 -2.67 6.37
CA ARG A 178 -5.00 -3.95 6.70
C ARG A 178 -5.60 -4.66 7.91
N GLY A 179 -6.61 -4.08 8.56
CA GLY A 179 -7.14 -4.59 9.83
C GLY A 179 -6.10 -4.57 10.97
N GLN A 180 -5.10 -3.69 10.88
CA GLN A 180 -4.05 -3.51 11.89
C GLN A 180 -4.35 -2.29 12.77
N ARG A 181 -3.89 -2.30 14.02
CA ARG A 181 -3.96 -1.15 14.94
C ARG A 181 -2.64 -1.02 15.69
N ASN A 182 -1.67 -0.35 15.06
CA ASN A 182 -0.36 -0.11 15.65
C ASN A 182 -0.27 1.33 16.17
N VAL A 183 -0.61 1.48 17.45
CA VAL A 183 -0.60 2.76 18.18
C VAL A 183 0.80 3.37 18.22
N ARG A 184 1.86 2.55 18.26
CA ARG A 184 3.25 3.03 18.35
C ARG A 184 3.68 3.84 17.14
N GLU A 185 3.21 3.47 15.95
CA GLU A 185 3.53 4.19 14.71
C GLU A 185 2.89 5.59 14.72
N LEU A 186 1.65 5.69 15.22
CA LEU A 186 0.95 6.97 15.38
C LEU A 186 1.56 7.81 16.52
N ASP A 187 1.83 7.19 17.68
CA ASP A 187 2.45 7.84 18.83
C ASP A 187 3.78 8.51 18.47
N TYR A 188 4.61 7.84 17.66
CA TYR A 188 5.87 8.40 17.20
C TYR A 188 5.66 9.67 16.35
N ILE A 189 4.65 9.67 15.49
CA ILE A 189 4.29 10.84 14.67
C ILE A 189 3.84 11.99 15.57
N PHE A 190 2.86 11.78 16.46
CA PHE A 190 2.36 12.85 17.33
C PHE A 190 3.44 13.39 18.28
N ALA A 191 4.25 12.50 18.87
CA ALA A 191 5.37 12.88 19.72
C ALA A 191 6.42 13.72 18.96
N SER A 192 6.61 13.47 17.66
CA SER A 192 7.57 14.24 16.85
C SER A 192 7.17 15.70 16.62
N PHE A 193 5.88 16.02 16.74
CA PHE A 193 5.30 17.36 16.63
C PHE A 193 4.93 17.97 18.01
N GLY A 194 5.24 17.28 19.12
CA GLY A 194 4.91 17.76 20.47
C GLY A 194 3.42 17.70 20.81
N VAL A 195 2.62 16.91 20.09
CA VAL A 195 1.18 16.79 20.27
C VAL A 195 0.85 15.77 21.36
N ASP A 196 -0.21 16.04 22.13
CA ASP A 196 -0.66 15.20 23.24
C ASP A 196 -0.86 13.72 22.84
N ARG A 197 -0.21 12.82 23.59
CA ARG A 197 -0.28 11.36 23.41
C ARG A 197 -1.70 10.80 23.60
N ARG A 198 -2.60 11.55 24.24
CA ARG A 198 -4.01 11.17 24.44
C ARG A 198 -4.74 10.98 23.12
N VAL A 199 -4.45 11.82 22.13
CA VAL A 199 -5.08 11.75 20.79
C VAL A 199 -4.81 10.40 20.12
N ALA A 200 -3.59 9.88 20.25
CA ALA A 200 -3.22 8.59 19.67
C ALA A 200 -3.92 7.40 20.36
N ALA A 201 -4.12 7.46 21.68
CA ALA A 201 -4.84 6.45 22.43
C ALA A 201 -6.33 6.42 22.08
N ASP A 202 -6.96 7.59 21.93
CA ASP A 202 -8.36 7.71 21.53
C ASP A 202 -8.57 7.19 20.10
N LEU A 203 -7.62 7.46 19.21
CA LEU A 203 -7.61 6.95 17.83
C LEU A 203 -7.47 5.42 17.77
N ALA A 204 -6.71 4.81 18.67
CA ALA A 204 -6.55 3.36 18.75
C ALA A 204 -7.84 2.64 19.17
N CYS A 205 -8.66 3.30 20.00
CA CYS A 205 -9.92 2.77 20.48
C CYS A 205 -11.05 2.94 19.46
N ALA A 206 -10.91 3.87 18.51
CA ALA A 206 -11.93 4.16 17.51
C ALA A 206 -12.13 3.00 16.51
N ASN A 207 -13.40 2.76 16.15
CA ASN A 207 -13.73 1.73 15.15
C ASN A 207 -13.20 2.11 13.75
N ASN A 208 -13.30 3.40 13.39
CA ASN A 208 -12.80 3.96 12.14
C ASN A 208 -11.73 5.03 12.44
N MET A 209 -10.49 4.56 12.62
CA MET A 209 -9.34 5.40 12.97
C MET A 209 -9.12 6.56 11.97
N PRO A 210 -9.14 6.37 10.63
CA PRO A 210 -8.98 7.47 9.69
C PRO A 210 -10.06 8.55 9.82
N LEU A 211 -11.32 8.15 10.01
CA LEU A 211 -12.44 9.09 10.14
C LEU A 211 -12.35 9.90 11.43
N THR A 212 -12.03 9.25 12.55
CA THR A 212 -11.82 9.95 13.83
C THR A 212 -10.68 10.95 13.73
N LEU A 213 -9.61 10.61 13.02
CA LEU A 213 -8.49 11.53 12.77
C LEU A 213 -8.91 12.74 11.91
N LEU A 214 -9.70 12.52 10.86
CA LEU A 214 -10.24 13.64 10.08
C LEU A 214 -11.17 14.55 10.92
N THR A 215 -11.92 13.95 11.84
CA THR A 215 -12.80 14.68 12.75
C THR A 215 -11.98 15.51 13.75
N SER A 216 -10.89 14.96 14.29
CA SER A 216 -9.99 15.71 15.18
C SER A 216 -9.25 16.82 14.41
N LEU A 217 -8.81 16.55 13.18
CA LEU A 217 -8.24 17.58 12.29
C LEU A 217 -9.25 18.72 12.04
N SER A 218 -10.52 18.41 11.82
CA SER A 218 -11.56 19.42 11.65
C SER A 218 -11.70 20.32 12.89
N GLN A 219 -11.55 19.77 14.11
CA GLN A 219 -11.55 20.58 15.34
C GLN A 219 -10.33 21.50 15.43
N VAL A 220 -9.16 21.07 14.96
CA VAL A 220 -7.94 21.90 14.90
C VAL A 220 -8.12 23.06 13.92
N VAL A 221 -8.81 22.84 12.80
CA VAL A 221 -9.03 23.86 11.77
C VAL A 221 -10.18 24.81 12.11
N LYS A 222 -11.21 24.35 12.84
CA LYS A 222 -12.40 25.13 13.22
C LYS A 222 -12.12 26.54 13.76
N PRO A 223 -11.15 26.78 14.68
CA PRO A 223 -10.87 28.13 15.18
C PRO A 223 -10.38 29.11 14.10
N LEU A 224 -9.91 28.64 12.94
CA LEU A 224 -9.49 29.50 11.83
C LEU A 224 -10.67 30.07 11.02
N ASN A 225 -11.88 29.52 11.21
CA ASN A 225 -13.09 29.95 10.50
C ASN A 225 -13.88 31.03 11.27
N THR A 226 -13.35 31.58 12.37
CA THR A 226 -13.99 32.75 13.00
C THR A 226 -13.85 33.95 12.06
N PRO A 227 -14.96 34.58 11.62
CA PRO A 227 -14.89 35.67 10.66
C PRO A 227 -14.05 36.83 11.22
N LEU A 228 -13.22 37.41 10.37
CA LEU A 228 -12.39 38.63 10.55
C LEU A 228 -13.17 39.89 10.97
N ALA A 229 -14.42 39.78 11.42
CA ALA A 229 -15.31 40.91 11.75
C ALA A 229 -15.17 41.45 13.19
N ALA A 230 -14.15 41.02 13.94
CA ALA A 230 -13.91 41.47 15.32
C ALA A 230 -12.47 41.94 15.56
N GLN A 231 -11.85 42.57 14.57
CA GLN A 231 -10.66 43.42 14.74
C GLN A 231 -10.93 44.80 14.14
#